data_AF-A0A519Y8X3-F1
#
_entry.id   AF-A0A519Y8X3-F1
#
_cell.length_a   1.000
_cell.length_b   1.000
_cell.length_c   1.000
_cell.angle_alpha   90.00
_cell.angle_beta   90.00
_cell.angle_gamma   90.00
#
_symmetry.space_group_name_H-M   'P 1'
#
loop_
_entity.id
_entity.type
_entity.pdbx_description
1 polymer ?
#
loop_
_entity_poly.entity_id
_entity_poly.type
_entity_poly.pdbx_seq_one_letter_code
_entity_poly.pdbx_strand_id
1 'polypeptide(L)'
;MKFFKKNRNKITILLVSSLMVSACKKDGNPNKLPDVDASSYTGKIDGYASADDVYKENLVAYWSFDDTNNELKSNSAPTAVANATYITGVKGKAVKLAAGYLYYGKQFDAFKTDALKSFTISSWVQIANNGSKKTMLMTIARPATFLGSLDFRLNTNSTSTTMLGIGPRFTALGGGSQDNLNQSLSPVFGSSVWTHLVLAYNGATGIFKIWADGKDIGSFNSRGTGNNVFKAYEPGEFIIGAHYNNIPGKEIAGSAADFIAMTGSIDELRIYNTVLQDASIKALYNLGKAGK
;
A
#
# COMPACT_ATOMS: atom_id res chain seq x y z
N MET A 1 -39.97 6.57 -103.65
CA MET A 1 -41.17 6.58 -102.77
C MET A 1 -40.71 6.30 -101.34
N LYS A 2 -40.97 7.26 -100.44
CA LYS A 2 -40.88 7.22 -98.97
C LYS A 2 -39.52 7.05 -98.26
N PHE A 3 -39.04 8.20 -97.78
CA PHE A 3 -38.21 8.51 -96.61
C PHE A 3 -37.89 7.38 -95.61
N PHE A 4 -36.60 7.25 -95.26
CA PHE A 4 -36.14 6.72 -93.96
C PHE A 4 -35.39 7.82 -93.19
N LYS A 5 -35.92 8.19 -92.02
CA LYS A 5 -35.24 8.99 -91.00
C LYS A 5 -35.69 8.49 -89.63
N LYS A 6 -34.74 8.54 -88.67
CA LYS A 6 -34.90 8.36 -87.21
C LYS A 6 -35.18 6.92 -86.73
N ASN A 7 -34.72 6.47 -85.56
CA ASN A 7 -33.80 7.02 -84.57
C ASN A 7 -33.35 5.88 -83.63
N ARG A 8 -32.17 6.07 -83.03
CA ARG A 8 -31.68 5.58 -81.72
C ARG A 8 -32.70 4.87 -80.82
N ASN A 9 -32.34 3.68 -80.34
CA ASN A 9 -32.67 3.20 -79.00
C ASN A 9 -31.48 2.38 -78.45
N LYS A 10 -30.81 2.91 -77.43
CA LYS A 10 -29.87 2.18 -76.56
C LYS A 10 -30.68 1.61 -75.40
N ILE A 11 -30.61 0.31 -75.18
CA ILE A 11 -31.16 -0.34 -73.99
C ILE A 11 -29.97 -0.79 -73.14
N THR A 12 -29.79 -0.16 -71.99
CA THR A 12 -28.90 -0.62 -70.91
C THR A 12 -29.76 -0.70 -69.66
N ILE A 13 -29.99 -1.93 -69.19
CA ILE A 13 -30.72 -2.21 -67.96
C ILE A 13 -29.67 -2.25 -66.83
N LEU A 14 -29.77 -1.31 -65.89
CA LEU A 14 -29.06 -1.37 -64.60
C LEU A 14 -30.10 -1.48 -63.50
N LEU A 15 -30.13 -2.62 -62.80
CA LEU A 15 -30.93 -2.81 -61.59
C LEU A 15 -30.26 -2.03 -60.44
N VAL A 16 -31.00 -1.11 -59.81
CA VAL A 16 -30.62 -0.49 -58.54
C VAL A 16 -31.44 -1.16 -57.44
N SER A 17 -30.80 -2.03 -56.66
CA SER A 17 -31.33 -2.58 -55.41
C SER A 17 -30.76 -1.78 -54.23
N SER A 18 -31.53 -0.85 -53.71
CA SER A 18 -31.20 -0.10 -52.49
C SER A 18 -31.51 -0.94 -51.24
N LEU A 19 -30.49 -1.62 -50.71
CA LEU A 19 -30.51 -2.23 -49.38
C LEU A 19 -30.33 -1.13 -48.33
N MET A 20 -31.40 -0.76 -47.63
CA MET A 20 -31.35 0.05 -46.41
C MET A 20 -30.74 -0.78 -45.29
N VAL A 21 -29.43 -0.63 -45.07
CA VAL A 21 -28.73 -1.19 -43.90
C VAL A 21 -29.01 -0.28 -42.71
N SER A 22 -30.03 -0.60 -41.90
CA SER A 22 -30.18 0.04 -40.59
C SER A 22 -29.15 -0.58 -39.66
N ALA A 23 -27.92 -0.06 -39.71
CA ALA A 23 -26.88 -0.41 -38.77
C ALA A 23 -27.29 0.12 -37.39
N CYS A 24 -27.85 -0.75 -36.55
CA CYS A 24 -27.88 -0.54 -35.11
C CYS A 24 -26.44 -0.42 -34.65
N LYS A 25 -25.92 0.81 -34.55
CA LYS A 25 -24.66 1.06 -33.83
C LYS A 25 -24.93 0.62 -32.39
N LYS A 26 -24.27 -0.47 -31.97
CA LYS A 26 -24.11 -0.75 -30.54
C LYS A 26 -23.52 0.53 -29.94
N ASP A 27 -24.20 1.09 -28.96
CA ASP A 27 -23.86 2.34 -28.25
C ASP A 27 -22.51 2.31 -27.52
N GLY A 28 -21.71 1.24 -27.68
CA GLY A 28 -20.43 1.05 -27.01
C GLY A 28 -20.56 0.90 -25.49
N ASN A 29 -21.77 0.96 -24.94
CA ASN A 29 -22.07 0.97 -23.52
C ASN A 29 -23.02 -0.19 -23.18
N PRO A 30 -22.55 -1.45 -23.30
CA PRO A 30 -23.37 -2.64 -23.07
C PRO A 30 -23.95 -2.71 -21.64
N ASN A 31 -23.42 -1.90 -20.71
CA ASN A 31 -23.79 -1.87 -19.30
C ASN A 31 -24.64 -0.66 -18.91
N LYS A 32 -25.03 0.22 -19.86
CA LYS A 32 -25.81 1.44 -19.61
C LYS A 32 -25.25 2.28 -18.45
N LEU A 33 -23.92 2.38 -18.40
CA LEU A 33 -23.25 3.20 -17.41
C LEU A 33 -23.61 4.67 -17.65
N PRO A 34 -23.76 5.49 -16.59
CA PRO A 34 -23.92 6.93 -16.75
C PRO A 34 -22.80 7.53 -17.58
N ASP A 35 -23.11 8.55 -18.37
CA ASP A 35 -22.08 9.32 -19.07
C ASP A 35 -21.13 9.94 -18.05
N VAL A 36 -19.82 9.83 -18.33
CA VAL A 36 -18.77 10.41 -17.51
C VAL A 36 -18.26 11.69 -18.17
N ASP A 37 -18.28 12.80 -17.44
CA ASP A 37 -17.67 14.04 -17.89
C ASP A 37 -16.15 13.95 -17.69
N ALA A 38 -15.38 13.93 -18.78
CA ALA A 38 -13.92 13.90 -18.75
C ALA A 38 -13.32 15.08 -17.97
N SER A 39 -14.02 16.23 -17.91
CA SER A 39 -13.58 17.40 -17.14
C SER A 39 -13.44 17.09 -15.65
N SER A 40 -14.26 16.16 -15.12
CA SER A 40 -14.24 15.74 -13.72
C SER A 40 -12.97 15.01 -13.27
N TYR A 41 -12.11 14.64 -14.23
CA TYR A 41 -10.82 13.97 -14.00
C TYR A 41 -9.61 14.87 -14.28
N THR A 42 -9.82 16.11 -14.70
CA THR A 42 -8.71 17.03 -14.98
C THR A 42 -7.88 17.27 -13.72
N GLY A 43 -6.56 17.07 -13.82
CA GLY A 43 -5.62 17.24 -12.71
C GLY A 43 -5.57 16.09 -11.69
N LYS A 44 -6.43 15.08 -11.83
CA LYS A 44 -6.43 13.87 -10.99
C LYS A 44 -5.42 12.84 -11.50
N ILE A 45 -4.88 12.05 -10.58
CA ILE A 45 -4.01 10.90 -10.86
C ILE A 45 -4.79 9.66 -10.48
N ASP A 46 -5.00 8.76 -11.46
CA ASP A 46 -5.76 7.51 -11.28
C ASP A 46 -7.15 7.70 -10.62
N GLY A 47 -7.79 8.84 -10.89
CA GLY A 47 -9.11 9.19 -10.36
C GLY A 47 -9.13 9.96 -9.04
N TYR A 48 -7.98 10.25 -8.44
CA TYR A 48 -7.86 10.95 -7.15
C TYR A 48 -7.14 12.30 -7.30
N ALA A 49 -7.51 13.29 -6.47
CA ALA A 49 -6.82 14.59 -6.47
C ALA A 49 -5.57 14.54 -5.58
N SER A 50 -5.61 13.77 -4.49
CA SER A 50 -4.52 13.59 -3.52
C SER A 50 -4.53 12.17 -2.93
N ALA A 51 -3.41 11.73 -2.34
CA ALA A 51 -3.37 10.48 -1.57
C ALA A 51 -4.36 10.46 -0.40
N ASP A 52 -4.79 11.63 0.08
CA ASP A 52 -5.72 11.79 1.20
C ASP A 52 -7.17 11.47 0.80
N ASP A 53 -7.47 11.45 -0.50
CA ASP A 53 -8.77 11.04 -1.05
C ASP A 53 -8.91 9.52 -1.18
N VAL A 54 -7.80 8.79 -1.22
CA VAL A 54 -7.80 7.34 -1.41
C VAL A 54 -8.35 6.67 -0.16
N TYR A 55 -9.56 6.10 -0.24
CA TYR A 55 -10.21 5.38 0.86
C TYR A 55 -10.25 6.19 2.17
N LYS A 56 -10.53 7.49 2.05
CA LYS A 56 -10.50 8.46 3.16
C LYS A 56 -11.25 7.99 4.41
N GLU A 57 -12.44 7.42 4.25
CA GLU A 57 -13.30 6.94 5.35
C GLU A 57 -12.72 5.69 6.06
N ASN A 58 -11.81 4.98 5.42
CA ASN A 58 -11.14 3.80 5.98
C ASN A 58 -9.74 4.11 6.54
N LEU A 59 -9.22 5.33 6.36
CA LEU A 59 -7.93 5.73 6.92
C LEU A 59 -8.07 5.99 8.42
N VAL A 60 -7.64 5.01 9.22
CA VAL A 60 -7.84 4.99 10.68
C VAL A 60 -6.62 5.42 11.49
N ALA A 61 -5.42 5.44 10.88
CA ALA A 61 -4.25 6.09 11.46
C ALA A 61 -3.35 6.66 10.35
N TYR A 62 -2.70 7.79 10.64
CA TYR A 62 -1.84 8.49 9.69
C TYR A 62 -0.73 9.28 10.38
N TRP A 63 0.49 9.14 9.89
CA TRP A 63 1.63 9.99 10.22
C TRP A 63 2.17 10.61 8.94
N SER A 64 2.01 11.94 8.81
CA SER A 64 2.60 12.68 7.68
C SER A 64 4.07 12.99 7.89
N PHE A 65 4.51 13.18 9.13
CA PHE A 65 5.85 13.68 9.48
C PHE A 65 6.15 15.12 9.03
N ASP A 66 5.10 15.90 8.73
CA ASP A 66 5.16 17.34 8.52
C ASP A 66 5.39 18.09 9.83
N ASP A 67 6.65 18.10 10.28
CA ASP A 67 7.10 18.70 11.56
C ASP A 67 6.44 18.13 12.82
N THR A 68 5.78 16.98 12.70
CA THR A 68 5.13 16.30 13.83
C THR A 68 5.35 14.79 13.79
N ASN A 69 5.57 14.22 14.97
CA ASN A 69 5.56 12.78 15.17
C ASN A 69 4.20 12.32 15.69
N ASN A 70 3.16 13.15 15.70
CA ASN A 70 1.84 12.71 16.18
C ASN A 70 1.17 11.79 15.17
N GLU A 71 0.43 10.81 15.67
CA GLU A 71 -0.60 10.12 14.89
C GLU A 71 -1.77 11.09 14.71
N LEU A 72 -2.12 11.42 13.47
CA LEU A 72 -3.00 12.55 13.13
C LEU A 72 -4.50 12.27 13.29
N LYS A 73 -4.95 11.01 13.25
CA LYS A 73 -6.38 10.66 13.37
C LYS A 73 -6.88 10.76 14.81
N SER A 74 -6.04 10.39 15.76
CA SER A 74 -6.32 10.48 17.20
C SER A 74 -5.52 11.57 17.91
N ASN A 75 -4.73 12.35 17.18
CA ASN A 75 -3.81 13.38 17.68
C ASN A 75 -2.90 12.86 18.80
N SER A 76 -2.35 11.66 18.62
CA SER A 76 -1.58 10.98 19.66
C SER A 76 -0.10 11.28 19.53
N ALA A 77 0.47 11.92 20.54
CA ALA A 77 1.92 12.11 20.64
C ALA A 77 2.64 10.80 21.00
N PRO A 78 3.90 10.62 20.54
CA PRO A 78 4.74 9.51 20.98
C PRO A 78 5.07 9.64 22.47
N THR A 79 5.10 8.51 23.18
CA THR A 79 5.59 8.39 24.55
C THR A 79 7.09 8.63 24.63
N ALA A 80 7.84 8.15 23.64
CA ALA A 80 9.27 8.40 23.54
C ALA A 80 9.70 8.52 22.07
N VAL A 81 10.75 9.31 21.85
CA VAL A 81 11.36 9.55 20.54
C VAL A 81 12.87 9.44 20.70
N ALA A 82 13.54 8.74 19.80
CA ALA A 82 15.00 8.68 19.78
C ALA A 82 15.53 8.95 18.37
N ASN A 83 16.54 9.81 18.28
CA ASN A 83 17.30 10.11 17.07
C ASN A 83 16.44 10.39 15.83
N ALA A 84 15.34 11.12 16.01
CA ALA A 84 14.42 11.51 14.96
C ALA A 84 14.63 12.99 14.58
N THR A 85 14.73 13.25 13.29
CA THR A 85 14.81 14.59 12.69
C THR A 85 13.90 14.66 11.47
N TYR A 86 13.63 15.84 10.93
CA TYR A 86 12.84 15.97 9.71
C TYR A 86 13.72 16.32 8.50
N ILE A 87 13.40 15.73 7.35
CA ILE A 87 14.00 16.02 6.04
C ILE A 87 12.90 16.28 5.02
N THR A 88 13.25 16.70 3.80
CA THR A 88 12.30 16.72 2.68
C THR A 88 11.79 15.31 2.39
N GLY A 89 10.47 15.15 2.39
CA GLY A 89 9.78 13.90 2.12
C GLY A 89 9.39 13.72 0.65
N VAL A 90 8.61 12.67 0.40
CA VAL A 90 7.87 12.45 -0.84
C VAL A 90 6.74 13.48 -0.96
N LYS A 91 6.08 13.79 0.16
CA LYS A 91 5.12 14.88 0.30
C LYS A 91 5.49 15.64 1.56
N GLY A 92 5.77 16.94 1.43
CA GLY A 92 6.16 17.77 2.58
C GLY A 92 7.47 17.29 3.24
N LYS A 93 7.41 16.91 4.51
CA LYS A 93 8.56 16.42 5.28
C LYS A 93 8.40 14.97 5.71
N ALA A 94 9.53 14.29 5.81
CA ALA A 94 9.64 12.93 6.30
C ALA A 94 10.41 12.86 7.61
N VAL A 95 10.18 11.83 8.42
CA VAL A 95 11.02 11.54 9.58
C VAL A 95 12.27 10.78 9.15
N LYS A 96 13.44 11.28 9.54
CA LYS A 96 14.73 10.60 9.41
C LYS A 96 15.18 10.07 10.77
N LEU A 97 15.43 8.77 10.84
CA LEU A 97 15.90 8.05 12.01
C LEU A 97 17.38 7.70 11.82
N ALA A 98 18.20 8.01 12.82
CA ALA A 98 19.62 7.63 12.89
C ALA A 98 19.83 6.64 14.03
N ALA A 99 19.64 5.34 13.77
CA ALA A 99 19.41 4.33 14.79
C ALA A 99 18.33 4.79 15.79
N GLY A 100 17.18 5.21 15.24
CA GLY A 100 16.12 5.91 15.96
C GLY A 100 14.78 5.19 15.92
N TYR A 101 13.81 5.73 16.66
CA TYR A 101 12.44 5.21 16.73
C TYR A 101 11.44 6.26 17.19
N LEU A 102 10.16 5.98 16.94
CA LEU A 102 9.01 6.62 17.59
C LEU A 102 8.23 5.55 18.35
N TYR A 103 8.00 5.77 19.65
CA TYR A 103 7.33 4.82 20.52
C TYR A 103 6.05 5.41 21.09
N TYR A 104 4.96 4.66 20.99
CA TYR A 104 3.66 4.97 21.58
C TYR A 104 3.31 3.83 22.53
N GLY A 105 3.49 4.09 23.82
CA GLY A 105 3.21 3.15 24.91
C GLY A 105 1.73 3.01 25.21
N LYS A 106 0.90 2.89 24.18
CA LYS A 106 -0.56 2.71 24.30
C LYS A 106 -1.12 1.83 23.20
N GLN A 107 -2.24 1.17 23.52
CA GLN A 107 -3.07 0.49 22.54
C GLN A 107 -3.94 1.53 21.81
N PHE A 108 -3.82 1.60 20.50
CA PHE A 108 -4.79 2.34 19.69
C PHE A 108 -6.05 1.50 19.48
N ASP A 109 -7.23 2.09 19.68
CA ASP A 109 -8.51 1.41 19.44
C ASP A 109 -8.65 0.94 18.00
N ALA A 110 -8.14 1.74 17.04
CA ALA A 110 -8.10 1.39 15.63
C ALA A 110 -7.29 0.13 15.30
N PHE A 111 -6.41 -0.33 16.22
CA PHE A 111 -5.54 -1.49 16.01
C PHE A 111 -6.00 -2.74 16.78
N LYS A 112 -7.13 -2.66 17.49
CA LYS A 112 -7.73 -3.83 18.14
C LYS A 112 -8.31 -4.78 17.09
N THR A 113 -8.41 -6.07 17.44
CA THR A 113 -8.85 -7.13 16.52
C THR A 113 -10.20 -6.81 15.89
N ASP A 114 -11.14 -6.27 16.67
CA ASP A 114 -12.49 -5.95 16.19
C ASP A 114 -12.52 -4.77 15.22
N ALA A 115 -11.56 -3.85 15.31
CA ALA A 115 -11.45 -2.67 14.45
C ALA A 115 -10.61 -2.93 13.19
N LEU A 116 -9.61 -3.83 13.25
CA LEU A 116 -8.61 -4.05 12.20
C LEU A 116 -8.65 -5.48 11.62
N LYS A 117 -9.84 -5.98 11.24
CA LYS A 117 -10.04 -7.35 10.73
C LYS A 117 -9.39 -7.61 9.37
N SER A 118 -9.43 -6.59 8.52
CA SER A 118 -8.74 -6.52 7.23
C SER A 118 -8.06 -5.15 7.19
N PHE A 119 -6.89 -5.06 6.55
CA PHE A 119 -6.13 -3.82 6.59
C PHE A 119 -5.24 -3.62 5.38
N THR A 120 -4.88 -2.35 5.17
CA THR A 120 -3.80 -1.96 4.28
C THR A 120 -2.88 -1.01 5.03
N ILE A 121 -1.58 -1.26 5.01
CA ILE A 121 -0.57 -0.39 5.62
C ILE A 121 0.33 0.09 4.50
N SER A 122 0.50 1.39 4.36
CA SER A 122 1.28 2.01 3.30
C SER A 122 2.30 2.98 3.89
N SER A 123 3.53 3.00 3.38
CA SER A 123 4.54 3.97 3.77
C SER A 123 5.57 4.14 2.67
N TRP A 124 6.12 5.35 2.56
CA TRP A 124 7.31 5.60 1.78
C TRP A 124 8.53 5.47 2.69
N VAL A 125 9.59 4.81 2.19
CA VAL A 125 10.82 4.61 2.96
C VAL A 125 12.06 4.91 2.14
N GLN A 126 13.09 5.46 2.79
CA GLN A 126 14.48 5.39 2.33
C GLN A 126 15.23 4.49 3.29
N ILE A 127 15.71 3.35 2.81
CA ILE A 127 16.41 2.38 3.64
C ILE A 127 17.45 1.65 2.83
N ALA A 128 18.58 1.34 3.49
CA ALA A 128 19.62 0.49 2.93
C ALA A 128 19.78 -0.78 3.78
N ASN A 129 20.26 -1.83 3.13
CA ASN A 129 20.69 -3.04 3.81
C ASN A 129 21.95 -2.74 4.65
N ASN A 130 22.00 -3.28 5.87
CA ASN A 130 23.03 -3.01 6.88
C ASN A 130 23.98 -4.20 7.14
N GLY A 131 23.78 -5.33 6.45
CA GLY A 131 24.68 -6.49 6.51
C GLY A 131 24.60 -7.34 7.78
N SER A 132 23.81 -6.95 8.80
CA SER A 132 23.92 -7.57 10.12
C SER A 132 22.59 -7.86 10.83
N LYS A 133 21.64 -6.91 10.85
CA LYS A 133 20.41 -6.99 11.64
C LYS A 133 19.18 -6.58 10.84
N LYS A 134 18.03 -7.17 11.16
CA LYS A 134 16.75 -6.80 10.54
C LYS A 134 16.30 -5.45 11.07
N THR A 135 15.48 -4.75 10.29
CA THR A 135 14.86 -3.49 10.69
C THR A 135 13.36 -3.72 10.84
N MET A 136 12.78 -3.21 11.93
CA MET A 136 11.33 -3.18 12.12
C MET A 136 10.80 -1.82 11.64
N LEU A 137 10.13 -1.77 10.49
CA LEU A 137 9.58 -0.51 10.00
C LEU A 137 8.48 -0.01 10.95
N MET A 138 7.58 -0.91 11.33
CA MET A 138 6.60 -0.70 12.40
C MET A 138 6.18 -2.02 13.01
N THR A 139 5.69 -1.97 14.25
CA THR A 139 5.05 -3.12 14.91
C THR A 139 3.89 -2.67 15.78
N ILE A 140 2.79 -3.42 15.72
CA ILE A 140 1.79 -3.45 16.80
C ILE A 140 2.39 -4.39 17.84
N ALA A 141 3.19 -3.83 18.74
CA ALA A 141 3.99 -4.58 19.68
C ALA A 141 3.12 -5.27 20.74
N ARG A 142 3.64 -6.39 21.24
CA ARG A 142 3.12 -7.11 22.40
C ARG A 142 4.13 -6.96 23.53
N PRO A 143 3.78 -6.33 24.65
CA PRO A 143 4.69 -6.20 25.77
C PRO A 143 5.33 -7.53 26.17
N ALA A 144 6.62 -7.51 26.47
CA ALA A 144 7.43 -8.65 26.89
C ALA A 144 7.53 -9.82 25.88
N THR A 145 7.05 -9.65 24.65
CA THR A 145 7.05 -10.70 23.62
C THR A 145 8.05 -10.35 22.53
N PHE A 146 8.76 -11.36 22.00
CA PHE A 146 9.69 -11.17 20.88
C PHE A 146 9.00 -10.55 19.65
N LEU A 147 7.92 -11.13 19.13
CA LEU A 147 7.19 -10.56 17.99
C LEU A 147 5.82 -10.01 18.40
N GLY A 148 5.41 -8.92 17.74
CA GLY A 148 4.17 -8.23 18.03
C GLY A 148 2.92 -8.98 17.57
N SER A 149 1.79 -8.29 17.56
CA SER A 149 0.58 -8.76 16.89
C SER A 149 0.72 -8.65 15.38
N LEU A 150 1.41 -7.62 14.89
CA LEU A 150 1.73 -7.37 13.50
C LEU A 150 3.11 -6.73 13.41
N ASP A 151 3.96 -7.24 12.53
CA ASP A 151 5.35 -6.84 12.36
C ASP A 151 5.62 -6.54 10.88
N PHE A 152 5.88 -5.28 10.53
CA PHE A 152 6.36 -4.90 9.19
C PHE A 152 7.89 -4.96 9.17
N ARG A 153 8.42 -6.17 8.96
CA ARG A 153 9.85 -6.46 9.05
C ARG A 153 10.54 -6.30 7.70
N LEU A 154 11.70 -5.67 7.72
CA LEU A 154 12.61 -5.58 6.60
C LEU A 154 13.87 -6.40 6.95
N ASN A 155 14.21 -7.37 6.09
CA ASN A 155 15.37 -8.24 6.23
C ASN A 155 16.65 -7.52 5.78
N THR A 156 16.96 -6.40 6.44
CA THR A 156 18.10 -5.54 6.14
C THR A 156 19.44 -6.14 6.54
N ASN A 157 19.46 -7.32 7.15
CA ASN A 157 20.66 -8.08 7.53
C ASN A 157 21.40 -8.71 6.33
N SER A 158 21.26 -8.13 5.15
CA SER A 158 21.88 -8.55 3.89
C SER A 158 22.93 -7.51 3.47
N THR A 159 23.83 -7.86 2.56
CA THR A 159 24.73 -6.90 1.89
C THR A 159 24.29 -6.59 0.47
N SER A 160 23.19 -7.21 0.00
CA SER A 160 22.66 -6.96 -1.35
C SER A 160 22.23 -5.50 -1.52
N THR A 161 22.53 -4.91 -2.67
CA THR A 161 22.05 -3.59 -3.09
C THR A 161 20.86 -3.66 -4.04
N THR A 162 20.44 -4.88 -4.42
CA THR A 162 19.39 -5.13 -5.42
C THR A 162 18.21 -5.93 -4.87
N MET A 163 18.35 -6.48 -3.65
CA MET A 163 17.28 -7.20 -2.94
C MET A 163 17.07 -6.57 -1.56
N LEU A 164 15.90 -5.95 -1.37
CA LEU A 164 15.36 -5.61 -0.05
C LEU A 164 14.36 -6.68 0.36
N GLY A 165 14.68 -7.44 1.41
CA GLY A 165 13.77 -8.47 1.89
C GLY A 165 12.69 -7.82 2.75
N ILE A 166 11.44 -8.16 2.48
CA ILE A 166 10.24 -7.65 3.14
C ILE A 166 9.50 -8.88 3.65
N GLY A 167 9.56 -9.08 4.97
CA GLY A 167 9.11 -10.31 5.62
C GLY A 167 8.03 -10.05 6.66
N PRO A 168 6.88 -9.46 6.31
CA PRO A 168 5.85 -9.10 7.27
C PRO A 168 5.26 -10.33 7.93
N ARG A 169 4.77 -10.18 9.15
CA ARG A 169 4.19 -11.29 9.91
C ARG A 169 3.12 -10.79 10.85
N PHE A 170 2.10 -11.60 11.11
CA PHE A 170 1.12 -11.32 12.14
C PHE A 170 0.82 -12.56 13.00
N THR A 171 0.35 -12.33 14.23
CA THR A 171 -0.09 -13.41 15.13
C THR A 171 -1.49 -13.87 14.76
N ALA A 172 -1.70 -15.18 14.63
CA ALA A 172 -2.98 -15.75 14.24
C ALA A 172 -3.94 -15.93 15.44
N LEU A 173 -5.25 -15.91 15.18
CA LEU A 173 -6.32 -16.07 16.17
C LEU A 173 -6.18 -17.35 17.00
N GLY A 174 -5.91 -18.48 16.35
CA GLY A 174 -5.72 -19.79 16.98
C GLY A 174 -4.33 -20.02 17.58
N GLY A 175 -3.47 -19.01 17.62
CA GLY A 175 -2.07 -19.15 18.00
C GLY A 175 -1.14 -19.37 16.80
N GLY A 176 0.17 -19.22 17.03
CA GLY A 176 1.15 -19.21 15.94
C GLY A 176 1.14 -17.91 15.13
N SER A 177 1.60 -17.96 13.88
CA SER A 177 1.66 -16.79 13.02
C SER A 177 1.51 -17.10 11.55
N GLN A 178 1.19 -16.05 10.80
CA GLN A 178 1.19 -16.02 9.34
C GLN A 178 2.18 -14.95 8.87
N ASP A 179 2.96 -15.22 7.84
CA ASP A 179 4.02 -14.33 7.38
C ASP A 179 4.15 -14.37 5.86
N ASN A 180 4.50 -13.28 5.17
CA ASN A 180 4.81 -13.32 3.72
C ASN A 180 6.26 -12.91 3.48
N LEU A 181 6.75 -13.12 2.26
CA LEU A 181 8.09 -12.76 1.82
C LEU A 181 8.05 -12.40 0.33
N ASN A 182 8.83 -11.40 -0.08
CA ASN A 182 9.19 -11.20 -1.48
C ASN A 182 10.46 -12.02 -1.80
N GLN A 183 10.29 -13.14 -2.49
CA GLN A 183 11.39 -14.08 -2.76
C GLN A 183 12.18 -13.71 -4.03
N SER A 184 11.48 -13.24 -5.08
CA SER A 184 12.09 -13.04 -6.41
C SER A 184 11.98 -11.61 -6.94
N LEU A 185 11.09 -10.81 -6.38
CA LEU A 185 10.86 -9.42 -6.79
C LEU A 185 11.31 -8.49 -5.67
N SER A 186 11.99 -7.40 -6.03
CA SER A 186 12.41 -6.36 -5.10
C SER A 186 12.17 -5.00 -5.75
N PRO A 187 11.78 -3.96 -4.98
CA PRO A 187 11.82 -2.60 -5.47
C PRO A 187 13.25 -2.11 -5.64
N VAL A 188 13.40 -0.96 -6.29
CA VAL A 188 14.62 -0.14 -6.15
C VAL A 188 14.59 0.48 -4.76
N PHE A 189 15.70 0.42 -4.04
CA PHE A 189 15.81 0.91 -2.67
C PHE A 189 17.21 1.46 -2.39
N GLY A 190 17.34 2.22 -1.31
CA GLY A 190 18.60 2.78 -0.86
C GLY A 190 18.37 3.92 0.15
N SER A 191 19.45 4.40 0.76
CA SER A 191 19.41 5.49 1.74
C SER A 191 18.96 6.84 1.17
N SER A 192 18.91 6.98 -0.16
CA SER A 192 18.47 8.17 -0.88
C SER A 192 17.37 7.90 -1.91
N VAL A 193 16.83 6.67 -1.95
CA VAL A 193 15.78 6.28 -2.90
C VAL A 193 14.49 6.06 -2.12
N TRP A 194 13.47 6.86 -2.44
CA TRP A 194 12.14 6.67 -1.89
C TRP A 194 11.47 5.45 -2.54
N THR A 195 11.15 4.46 -1.73
CA THR A 195 10.44 3.24 -2.10
C THR A 195 9.08 3.23 -1.44
N HIS A 196 8.00 3.00 -2.19
CA HIS A 196 6.67 2.87 -1.62
C HIS A 196 6.41 1.42 -1.24
N LEU A 197 6.21 1.13 0.04
CA LEU A 197 5.92 -0.22 0.53
C LEU A 197 4.48 -0.30 1.04
N VAL A 198 3.78 -1.37 0.68
CA VAL A 198 2.40 -1.60 1.14
C VAL A 198 2.19 -3.05 1.54
N LEU A 199 1.53 -3.27 2.68
CA LEU A 199 0.98 -4.55 3.09
C LEU A 199 -0.53 -4.51 2.93
N ALA A 200 -1.13 -5.52 2.32
CA ALA A 200 -2.59 -5.59 2.17
C ALA A 200 -3.08 -6.97 2.62
N TYR A 201 -3.87 -7.02 3.69
CA TYR A 201 -4.38 -8.26 4.29
C TYR A 201 -5.91 -8.28 4.32
N ASN A 202 -6.48 -9.33 3.73
CA ASN A 202 -7.92 -9.60 3.74
C ASN A 202 -8.23 -10.74 4.72
N GLY A 203 -8.85 -10.43 5.86
CA GLY A 203 -9.23 -11.43 6.86
C GLY A 203 -10.33 -12.40 6.40
N ALA A 204 -11.15 -12.03 5.43
CA ALA A 204 -12.22 -12.89 4.91
C ALA A 204 -11.67 -13.98 3.96
N THR A 205 -10.65 -13.66 3.17
CA THR A 205 -10.05 -14.59 2.20
C THR A 205 -8.72 -15.17 2.65
N GLY A 206 -8.10 -14.61 3.70
CA GLY A 206 -6.76 -14.99 4.15
C GLY A 206 -5.65 -14.52 3.22
N ILE A 207 -5.92 -13.62 2.27
CA ILE A 207 -4.92 -13.12 1.32
C ILE A 207 -4.10 -12.02 1.98
N PHE A 208 -2.79 -12.21 2.06
CA PHE A 208 -1.81 -11.25 2.57
C PHE A 208 -0.78 -10.91 1.49
N LYS A 209 -0.90 -9.75 0.86
CA LYS A 209 0.01 -9.28 -0.21
C LYS A 209 1.08 -8.33 0.33
N ILE A 210 2.21 -8.31 -0.38
CA ILE A 210 3.26 -7.30 -0.24
C ILE A 210 3.33 -6.55 -1.56
N TRP A 211 3.30 -5.24 -1.53
CA TRP A 211 3.51 -4.41 -2.71
C TRP A 211 4.72 -3.51 -2.51
N ALA A 212 5.41 -3.24 -3.62
CA ALA A 212 6.35 -2.15 -3.69
C ALA A 212 6.22 -1.41 -5.02
N ASP A 213 6.30 -0.07 -4.96
CA ASP A 213 6.22 0.83 -6.13
C ASP A 213 5.02 0.52 -7.05
N GLY A 214 3.86 0.27 -6.43
CA GLY A 214 2.61 -0.04 -7.13
C GLY A 214 2.53 -1.44 -7.77
N LYS A 215 3.43 -2.38 -7.42
CA LYS A 215 3.43 -3.76 -7.92
C LYS A 215 3.34 -4.76 -6.78
N ASP A 216 2.56 -5.83 -6.95
CA ASP A 216 2.57 -6.97 -6.02
C ASP A 216 3.91 -7.72 -6.18
N ILE A 217 4.62 -7.87 -5.07
CA ILE A 217 5.92 -8.54 -4.98
C ILE A 217 5.89 -9.72 -4.00
N GLY A 218 4.74 -9.99 -3.37
CA GLY A 218 4.58 -11.09 -2.43
C GLY A 218 4.68 -12.45 -3.14
N SER A 219 5.41 -13.39 -2.55
CA SER A 219 5.60 -14.73 -3.16
C SER A 219 4.64 -15.77 -2.61
N PHE A 220 4.04 -15.51 -1.46
CA PHE A 220 3.17 -16.46 -0.78
C PHE A 220 1.94 -15.68 -0.31
N ASN A 221 0.91 -15.50 -1.13
CA ASN A 221 -0.18 -14.58 -0.74
C ASN A 221 -1.29 -15.25 0.10
N SER A 222 -1.45 -16.57 0.07
CA SER A 222 -2.53 -17.25 0.84
C SER A 222 -2.09 -17.66 2.24
N ARG A 223 -2.77 -17.15 3.28
CA ARG A 223 -2.50 -17.43 4.70
C ARG A 223 -3.62 -18.14 5.44
N GLY A 224 -4.66 -18.54 4.72
CA GLY A 224 -5.80 -19.25 5.28
C GLY A 224 -6.72 -18.37 6.12
N THR A 225 -7.86 -18.95 6.47
CA THR A 225 -8.96 -18.31 7.18
C THR A 225 -9.23 -19.02 8.52
N GLY A 226 -10.34 -18.69 9.19
CA GLY A 226 -10.72 -19.29 10.47
C GLY A 226 -9.70 -18.92 11.55
N ASN A 227 -9.04 -19.91 12.15
CA ASN A 227 -8.05 -19.69 13.20
C ASN A 227 -6.75 -19.05 12.71
N ASN A 228 -6.53 -18.96 11.39
CA ASN A 228 -5.33 -18.34 10.81
C ASN A 228 -5.45 -16.82 10.61
N VAL A 229 -6.59 -16.21 10.95
CA VAL A 229 -6.79 -14.77 10.74
C VAL A 229 -6.02 -13.91 11.75
N PHE A 230 -5.77 -12.65 11.40
CA PHE A 230 -5.09 -11.69 12.26
C PHE A 230 -5.73 -11.58 13.64
N LYS A 231 -4.87 -11.51 14.67
CA LYS A 231 -5.24 -11.18 16.04
C LYS A 231 -4.31 -10.13 16.63
N ALA A 232 -4.89 -9.02 17.06
CA ALA A 232 -4.26 -8.07 17.96
C ALA A 232 -4.42 -8.56 19.41
N TYR A 233 -3.29 -8.82 20.08
CA TYR A 233 -3.25 -9.09 21.51
C TYR A 233 -3.27 -7.78 22.30
N GLU A 234 -3.93 -7.82 23.45
CA GLU A 234 -4.08 -6.68 24.35
C GLU A 234 -3.47 -7.01 25.73
N PRO A 235 -2.78 -6.06 26.38
CA PRO A 235 -2.46 -4.73 25.86
C PRO A 235 -1.44 -4.80 24.71
N GLY A 236 -1.60 -3.93 23.72
CA GLY A 236 -0.62 -3.70 22.66
C GLY A 236 -0.07 -2.29 22.74
N GLU A 237 1.08 -2.10 22.10
CA GLU A 237 1.76 -0.82 21.96
C GLU A 237 2.12 -0.60 20.48
N PHE A 238 2.56 0.59 20.10
CA PHE A 238 2.93 0.87 18.72
C PHE A 238 4.34 1.44 18.63
N ILE A 239 5.13 0.92 17.70
CA ILE A 239 6.51 1.36 17.47
C ILE A 239 6.72 1.56 15.98
N ILE A 240 7.39 2.67 15.62
CA ILE A 240 7.91 2.94 14.29
C ILE A 240 9.44 2.93 14.37
N GLY A 241 10.09 2.18 13.48
CA GLY A 241 11.55 2.15 13.32
C GLY A 241 12.32 1.29 14.32
N ALA A 242 11.67 0.56 15.22
CA ALA A 242 12.36 -0.28 16.19
C ALA A 242 11.57 -1.53 16.57
N HIS A 243 12.30 -2.53 17.05
CA HIS A 243 11.73 -3.68 17.74
C HIS A 243 11.57 -3.36 19.23
N TYR A 244 10.68 -4.08 19.93
CA TYR A 244 10.29 -3.78 21.33
C TYR A 244 11.48 -3.63 22.29
N ASN A 245 12.45 -4.53 22.19
CA ASN A 245 13.68 -4.50 23.01
C ASN A 245 14.66 -3.35 22.70
N ASN A 246 14.48 -2.61 21.60
CA ASN A 246 15.30 -1.44 21.30
C ASN A 246 14.77 -0.19 22.01
N ILE A 247 13.62 -0.29 22.66
CA ILE A 247 13.04 0.76 23.49
C ILE A 247 13.64 0.66 24.90
N PRO A 248 14.25 1.72 25.45
CA PRO A 248 14.83 1.71 26.79
C PRO A 248 13.81 1.28 27.86
N GLY A 249 14.24 0.35 28.74
CA GLY A 249 13.39 -0.19 29.81
C GLY A 249 12.37 -1.23 29.36
N LYS A 250 12.37 -1.63 28.08
CA LYS A 250 11.50 -2.69 27.56
C LYS A 250 12.30 -3.96 27.33
N GLU A 251 11.84 -5.05 27.93
CA GLU A 251 12.45 -6.37 27.82
C GLU A 251 11.54 -7.32 27.04
N ILE A 252 12.12 -8.42 26.54
CA ILE A 252 11.40 -9.49 25.82
C ILE A 252 11.81 -10.85 26.36
N ALA A 253 10.92 -11.83 26.24
CA ALA A 253 11.31 -13.22 26.32
C ALA A 253 12.02 -13.65 25.02
N GLY A 254 13.30 -14.04 25.10
CA GLY A 254 14.10 -14.54 23.97
C GLY A 254 15.31 -13.67 23.62
N SER A 255 15.98 -13.98 22.50
CA SER A 255 17.20 -13.27 22.09
C SER A 255 16.88 -11.96 21.37
N ALA A 256 17.47 -10.88 21.87
CA ALA A 256 17.41 -9.54 21.31
C ALA A 256 18.16 -9.36 19.98
N ALA A 257 18.96 -10.35 19.57
CA ALA A 257 20.03 -10.16 18.59
C ALA A 257 19.57 -10.06 17.13
N ASP A 258 18.28 -10.08 16.82
CA ASP A 258 17.82 -10.14 15.41
C ASP A 258 17.52 -8.76 14.80
N PHE A 259 17.26 -7.75 15.64
CA PHE A 259 16.78 -6.44 15.20
C PHE A 259 17.65 -5.30 15.69
N ILE A 260 17.69 -4.22 14.90
CA ILE A 260 18.31 -2.95 15.25
C ILE A 260 17.33 -1.81 15.01
N ALA A 261 17.46 -0.73 15.77
CA ALA A 261 16.76 0.51 15.51
C ALA A 261 17.12 1.05 14.12
N MET A 262 16.14 1.65 13.45
CA MET A 262 16.21 2.01 12.05
C MET A 262 17.19 3.14 11.81
N THR A 263 18.03 2.96 10.79
CA THR A 263 18.73 4.06 10.11
C THR A 263 18.15 4.21 8.72
N GLY A 264 17.38 5.26 8.52
CA GLY A 264 16.63 5.49 7.29
C GLY A 264 15.60 6.60 7.45
N SER A 265 14.77 6.79 6.43
CA SER A 265 13.70 7.78 6.44
C SER A 265 12.35 7.11 6.20
N ILE A 266 11.31 7.64 6.82
CA ILE A 266 9.93 7.17 6.68
C ILE A 266 9.08 8.39 6.37
N ASP A 267 8.21 8.25 5.40
CA ASP A 267 7.23 9.26 5.06
C ASP A 267 5.85 8.63 4.93
N GLU A 268 4.82 9.43 5.19
CA GLU A 268 3.47 9.14 4.71
C GLU A 268 2.91 7.77 5.19
N LEU A 269 3.16 7.39 6.46
CA LEU A 269 2.71 6.12 7.05
C LEU A 269 1.19 6.15 7.28
N ARG A 270 0.46 5.33 6.51
CA ARG A 270 -1.00 5.24 6.51
C ARG A 270 -1.46 3.84 6.89
N ILE A 271 -2.49 3.75 7.72
CA ILE A 271 -3.14 2.49 8.08
C ILE A 271 -4.64 2.59 7.78
N TYR A 272 -5.10 1.72 6.90
CA TYR A 272 -6.49 1.56 6.51
C TYR A 272 -7.09 0.33 7.16
N ASN A 273 -8.34 0.42 7.63
CA ASN A 273 -9.09 -0.72 8.18
C ASN A 273 -9.84 -1.53 7.12
N THR A 274 -9.34 -1.50 5.88
CA THR A 274 -9.86 -2.28 4.76
C THR A 274 -8.74 -2.65 3.80
N VAL A 275 -9.02 -3.57 2.89
CA VAL A 275 -8.13 -3.90 1.79
C VAL A 275 -8.34 -2.91 0.66
N LEU A 276 -7.31 -2.13 0.34
CA LEU A 276 -7.32 -1.30 -0.85
C LEU A 276 -7.27 -2.18 -2.10
N GLN A 277 -8.04 -1.79 -3.11
CA GLN A 277 -7.95 -2.42 -4.42
C GLN A 277 -6.59 -2.14 -5.07
N ASP A 278 -6.10 -3.09 -5.86
CA ASP A 278 -4.82 -3.00 -6.59
C ASP A 278 -4.65 -1.67 -7.36
N ALA A 279 -5.73 -1.16 -7.99
CA ALA A 279 -5.70 0.14 -8.68
C ALA A 279 -5.52 1.34 -7.73
N SER A 280 -6.08 1.27 -6.51
CA SER A 280 -5.94 2.33 -5.51
C SER A 280 -4.56 2.30 -4.83
N ILE A 281 -3.94 1.12 -4.70
CA ILE A 281 -2.53 1.01 -4.28
C ILE A 281 -1.61 1.66 -5.33
N LYS A 282 -1.86 1.43 -6.62
CA LYS A 282 -1.13 2.12 -7.71
C LYS A 282 -1.36 3.63 -7.70
N ALA A 283 -2.60 4.07 -7.44
CA ALA A 283 -2.91 5.48 -7.29
C ALA A 283 -2.11 6.13 -6.16
N LEU A 284 -2.03 5.51 -4.97
CA LEU A 284 -1.21 6.01 -3.86
C LEU A 284 0.27 6.19 -4.26
N TYR A 285 0.83 5.23 -4.98
CA TYR A 285 2.20 5.33 -5.48
C TYR A 285 2.37 6.50 -6.47
N ASN A 286 1.47 6.63 -7.45
CA ASN A 286 1.56 7.67 -8.46
C ASN A 286 1.29 9.07 -7.90
N LEU A 287 0.37 9.20 -6.94
CA LEU A 287 0.09 10.42 -6.20
C LEU A 287 1.31 10.84 -5.36
N GLY A 288 1.93 9.91 -4.63
CA GLY A 288 3.15 10.17 -3.88
C GLY A 288 4.30 10.65 -4.77
N LYS A 289 4.54 9.99 -5.93
CA LYS A 289 5.54 10.49 -6.90
C LYS A 289 5.27 11.91 -7.40
N ALA A 290 4.01 12.35 -7.38
CA ALA A 290 3.61 13.69 -7.77
C ALA A 290 3.55 14.68 -6.59
N GLY A 291 3.87 14.23 -5.37
CA GLY A 291 3.77 15.04 -4.14
C GLY A 291 2.34 15.40 -3.75
N LYS A 292 1.35 14.56 -4.10
CA LYS A 292 -0.09 14.81 -3.91
C LYS A 292 -0.72 13.92 -2.84
#